data_AF-A0A836N964-F1
#
_entry.id   AF-A0A836N964-F1
#
_cell.length_a   1.000
_cell.length_b   1.000
_cell.length_c   1.000
_cell.angle_alpha   90.00
_cell.angle_beta   90.00
_cell.angle_gamma   90.00
#
_symmetry.space_group_name_H-M   'P 1'
#
loop_
_entity.id
_entity.type
_entity.pdbx_description
1 polymer ?
#
loop_
_entity_poly.entity_id
_entity_poly.type
_entity_poly.pdbx_seq_one_letter_code
_entity_poly.pdbx_strand_id
1 'polypeptide(L)'
;MPYLLEMKNITKTFGSVKAIDNVCLRLNAGEIVSLCGENGSGKSTLMKVLCGIYPHGSYEGEIIFAGEEIQASHIRDTERKGIAIIHQELALVKELTVLENIFLGNEITHNGIMDYDLMTLRCQKLLAQVSLSISPDTRVGDLGLGQQQLVEIAKALNKQVRLLILDEPTASLTEQETSVLLDIIRDLQQHGIACIYISHKLNEVKAISDTICVIRDGQHIGTRDAAGMSEDDIITMMVGRELTALYPNEPHTTGDEILRIEHLTAWHPVNRHIKRVNDVSFSLKRGEILGIAGLVGAGRTETIQCLFGVWPGQWEGKIYIDGKQVDIRNCQQAIAQGIAMVPEDRKRDGIVPVMAVGKNITLAALNKFTGGISQLDDAEEQKCILESIQQLKVKTSSPDLAIGRLSGGNQQKAILARCLLLNPRILILDEPTRGIDIGAKYEIYKLINQLVQQGIAVIVISSELPEVLGLSDRVLVMHEGKLKANLINHNLTQEQVMEAALRSEHHVEKQSV
;
A
#
# COMPACT_ATOMS: atom_id res chain seq x y z
N MET A 1 -31.11 -12.25 -19.17
CA MET A 1 -31.79 -11.23 -18.34
C MET A 1 -31.08 -9.90 -18.57
N PRO A 2 -31.75 -8.74 -18.46
CA PRO A 2 -31.06 -7.45 -18.50
C PRO A 2 -30.09 -7.34 -17.32
N TYR A 3 -28.96 -6.65 -17.50
CA TYR A 3 -28.00 -6.38 -16.43
C TYR A 3 -28.64 -5.51 -15.33
N LEU A 4 -28.16 -5.65 -14.09
CA LEU A 4 -28.58 -4.76 -13.00
C LEU A 4 -27.99 -3.36 -13.20
N LEU A 5 -26.74 -3.26 -13.64
CA LEU A 5 -26.08 -2.00 -13.98
C LEU A 5 -25.42 -2.12 -15.35
N GLU A 6 -25.61 -1.10 -16.18
CA GLU A 6 -24.82 -0.85 -17.38
C GLU A 6 -24.36 0.60 -17.39
N MET A 7 -23.04 0.81 -17.39
CA MET A 7 -22.41 2.09 -17.69
C MET A 7 -21.86 2.01 -19.11
N LYS A 8 -22.30 2.91 -19.99
CA LYS A 8 -21.97 2.90 -21.42
C LYS A 8 -21.19 4.16 -21.79
N ASN A 9 -19.99 3.95 -22.33
CA ASN A 9 -19.14 4.98 -22.92
C ASN A 9 -18.87 6.18 -21.99
N ILE A 10 -18.68 5.92 -20.70
CA ILE A 10 -18.54 6.97 -19.69
C ILE A 10 -17.22 7.71 -19.89
N THR A 11 -17.31 9.03 -20.06
CA THR A 11 -16.15 9.92 -20.22
C THR A 11 -16.24 11.09 -19.25
N LYS A 12 -15.17 11.34 -18.49
CA LYS A 12 -15.07 12.46 -17.54
C LYS A 12 -13.74 13.18 -17.68
N THR A 13 -13.83 14.49 -17.90
CA THR A 13 -12.68 15.38 -18.09
C THR A 13 -12.61 16.43 -16.98
N PHE A 14 -11.41 16.74 -16.52
CA PHE A 14 -11.11 17.84 -15.60
C PHE A 14 -10.08 18.77 -16.26
N GLY A 15 -10.54 19.91 -16.78
CA GLY A 15 -9.68 20.82 -17.54
C GLY A 15 -9.10 20.12 -18.77
N SER A 16 -7.77 19.98 -18.84
CA SER A 16 -7.07 19.28 -19.93
C SER A 16 -6.90 17.78 -19.69
N VAL A 17 -7.21 17.27 -18.49
CA VAL A 17 -6.97 15.87 -18.12
C VAL A 17 -8.25 15.06 -18.29
N LYS A 18 -8.20 14.04 -19.15
CA LYS A 18 -9.27 13.06 -19.32
C LYS A 18 -9.10 11.96 -18.27
N ALA A 19 -9.86 12.04 -17.18
CA ALA A 19 -9.73 11.11 -16.06
C ALA A 19 -10.39 9.75 -16.34
N ILE A 20 -11.41 9.75 -17.20
CA ILE A 20 -12.04 8.53 -17.75
C ILE A 20 -12.33 8.80 -19.22
N ASP A 21 -12.02 7.85 -20.07
CA ASP A 21 -12.24 7.89 -21.52
C ASP A 21 -12.96 6.62 -21.99
N ASN A 22 -14.22 6.79 -22.36
CA ASN A 22 -15.05 5.77 -22.99
C ASN A 22 -15.12 4.44 -22.22
N VAL A 23 -15.26 4.50 -20.90
CA VAL A 23 -15.30 3.29 -20.05
C VAL A 23 -16.70 2.66 -20.04
N CYS A 24 -16.72 1.33 -20.18
CA CYS A 24 -17.93 0.52 -20.06
C CYS A 24 -17.84 -0.42 -18.87
N LEU A 25 -18.95 -0.57 -18.13
CA LEU A 25 -19.06 -1.51 -17.01
C LEU A 25 -20.44 -2.15 -17.04
N ARG A 26 -20.50 -3.46 -16.81
CA ARG A 26 -21.76 -4.19 -16.71
C ARG A 26 -21.71 -5.10 -15.49
N LEU A 27 -22.85 -5.28 -14.85
CA LEU A 27 -22.97 -6.05 -13.62
C LEU A 27 -24.39 -6.64 -13.51
N ASN A 28 -24.49 -7.93 -13.23
CA ASN A 28 -25.74 -8.62 -12.96
C ASN A 28 -26.16 -8.49 -11.49
N ALA A 29 -27.43 -8.81 -11.19
CA ALA A 29 -27.87 -8.89 -9.80
C ALA A 29 -27.18 -10.07 -9.10
N GLY A 30 -26.73 -9.87 -7.85
CA GLY A 30 -25.97 -10.88 -7.10
C GLY A 30 -24.61 -11.23 -7.72
N GLU A 31 -24.05 -10.38 -8.58
CA GLU A 31 -22.68 -10.54 -9.10
C GLU A 31 -21.71 -9.66 -8.29
N ILE A 32 -20.49 -10.14 -8.10
CA ILE A 32 -19.36 -9.40 -7.54
C ILE A 32 -18.39 -9.10 -8.68
N VAL A 33 -18.32 -7.82 -9.07
CA VAL A 33 -17.30 -7.33 -10.00
C VAL A 33 -16.17 -6.68 -9.21
N SER A 34 -14.95 -7.18 -9.35
CA SER A 34 -13.78 -6.42 -8.91
C SER A 34 -13.34 -5.42 -9.95
N LEU A 35 -13.13 -4.19 -9.53
CA LEU A 35 -12.60 -3.12 -10.35
C LEU A 35 -11.12 -2.89 -10.02
N CYS A 36 -10.26 -3.35 -10.91
CA CYS A 36 -8.81 -3.32 -10.77
C CYS A 36 -8.18 -2.23 -11.64
N GLY A 37 -7.00 -1.75 -11.25
CA GLY A 37 -6.27 -0.73 -11.98
C GLY A 37 -5.25 -0.01 -11.11
N GLU A 38 -4.29 0.67 -11.71
CA GLU A 38 -3.31 1.49 -10.97
C GLU A 38 -3.95 2.65 -10.21
N ASN A 39 -3.23 3.23 -9.26
CA ASN A 39 -3.66 4.45 -8.60
C ASN A 39 -3.75 5.60 -9.62
N GLY A 40 -4.87 6.31 -9.61
CA GLY A 40 -5.15 7.34 -10.62
C GLY A 40 -5.63 6.79 -11.97
N SER A 41 -5.91 5.49 -12.10
CA SER A 41 -6.43 4.93 -13.36
C SER A 41 -7.86 5.34 -13.71
N GLY A 42 -8.59 5.98 -12.79
CA GLY A 42 -9.96 6.46 -13.03
C GLY A 42 -11.06 5.70 -12.27
N LYS A 43 -10.74 4.66 -11.50
CA LYS A 43 -11.71 3.85 -10.72
C LYS A 43 -12.63 4.67 -9.82
N SER A 44 -12.06 5.46 -8.90
CA SER A 44 -12.85 6.29 -7.99
C SER A 44 -13.59 7.41 -8.73
N THR A 45 -13.05 7.90 -9.85
CA THR A 45 -13.77 8.85 -10.71
C THR A 45 -15.03 8.19 -11.30
N LEU A 46 -14.92 6.92 -11.74
CA LEU A 46 -16.03 6.18 -12.33
C LEU A 46 -17.13 5.96 -11.29
N MET A 47 -16.73 5.60 -10.06
CA MET A 47 -17.68 5.43 -8.96
C MET A 47 -18.33 6.74 -8.53
N LYS A 48 -17.59 7.87 -8.54
CA LYS A 48 -18.17 9.20 -8.29
C LYS A 48 -19.18 9.61 -9.36
N VAL A 49 -18.98 9.21 -10.61
CA VAL A 49 -19.98 9.35 -11.68
C VAL A 49 -21.21 8.47 -11.37
N LEU A 50 -21.00 7.19 -11.07
CA LEU A 50 -22.06 6.24 -10.75
C LEU A 50 -22.93 6.68 -9.56
N CYS A 51 -22.32 7.24 -8.52
CA CYS A 51 -23.01 7.67 -7.30
C CYS A 51 -23.57 9.11 -7.38
N GLY A 52 -23.55 9.76 -8.54
CA GLY A 52 -24.07 11.12 -8.69
C GLY A 52 -23.31 12.19 -7.89
N ILE A 53 -22.05 11.92 -7.49
CA ILE A 53 -21.13 12.94 -6.94
C ILE A 53 -20.72 13.89 -8.06
N TYR A 54 -20.44 13.33 -9.24
CA TYR A 54 -20.38 14.10 -10.48
C TYR A 54 -21.74 14.04 -11.14
N PRO A 55 -22.51 15.15 -11.14
CA PRO A 55 -23.89 15.14 -11.61
C PRO A 55 -23.97 14.84 -13.11
N HIS A 56 -25.13 14.35 -13.53
CA HIS A 56 -25.50 14.22 -14.93
C HIS A 56 -25.24 15.53 -15.70
N GLY A 57 -24.74 15.42 -16.93
CA GLY A 57 -24.30 16.56 -17.74
C GLY A 57 -22.89 17.06 -17.44
N SER A 58 -22.25 16.58 -16.36
CA SER A 58 -20.82 16.86 -16.10
C SER A 58 -19.88 15.79 -16.68
N TYR A 59 -20.43 14.73 -17.26
CA TYR A 59 -19.75 13.62 -17.92
C TYR A 59 -20.55 13.25 -19.19
N GLU A 60 -19.93 12.50 -20.09
CA GLU A 60 -20.59 11.94 -21.29
C GLU A 60 -20.86 10.44 -21.08
N GLY A 61 -21.84 9.90 -21.80
CA GLY A 61 -22.25 8.49 -21.72
C GLY A 61 -23.52 8.28 -20.88
N GLU A 62 -23.94 7.02 -20.75
CA GLU A 62 -25.24 6.64 -20.18
C GLU A 62 -25.07 5.67 -19.01
N ILE A 63 -25.89 5.82 -17.97
CA ILE A 63 -25.94 4.90 -16.84
C ILE A 63 -27.36 4.33 -16.80
N ILE A 64 -27.48 3.01 -16.93
CA ILE A 64 -28.74 2.28 -16.87
C ILE A 64 -28.69 1.36 -15.66
N PHE A 65 -29.71 1.43 -14.82
CA PHE A 65 -29.82 0.60 -13.63
C PHE A 65 -31.20 -0.04 -13.57
N ALA A 66 -31.23 -1.37 -13.43
CA ALA A 66 -32.44 -2.18 -13.46
C ALA A 66 -33.35 -1.89 -14.68
N GLY A 67 -32.74 -1.59 -15.84
CA GLY A 67 -33.45 -1.26 -17.08
C GLY A 67 -33.88 0.21 -17.23
N GLU A 68 -33.63 1.07 -16.24
CA GLU A 68 -33.95 2.50 -16.29
C GLU A 68 -32.69 3.36 -16.38
N GLU A 69 -32.68 4.34 -17.26
CA GLU A 69 -31.62 5.35 -17.26
C GLU A 69 -31.62 6.15 -15.95
N ILE A 70 -30.44 6.37 -15.37
CA ILE A 70 -30.24 7.20 -14.19
C ILE A 70 -29.61 8.53 -14.62
N GLN A 71 -30.33 9.62 -14.34
CA GLN A 71 -29.80 10.97 -14.41
C GLN A 71 -29.71 11.53 -12.99
N ALA A 72 -28.63 11.19 -12.28
CA ALA A 72 -28.44 11.60 -10.90
C ALA A 72 -27.78 12.98 -10.82
N SER A 73 -28.32 13.86 -9.99
CA SER A 73 -27.72 15.17 -9.68
C SER A 73 -27.01 15.17 -8.34
N HIS A 74 -27.42 14.28 -7.42
CA HIS A 74 -26.84 14.12 -6.10
C HIS A 74 -26.82 12.64 -5.66
N ILE A 75 -25.97 12.32 -4.67
CA ILE A 75 -25.88 10.97 -4.06
C ILE A 75 -27.23 10.40 -3.63
N ARG A 76 -28.12 11.25 -3.10
CA ARG A 76 -29.46 10.81 -2.66
C ARG A 76 -30.31 10.22 -3.79
N ASP A 77 -30.08 10.62 -5.03
CA ASP A 77 -30.82 10.11 -6.19
C ASP A 77 -30.45 8.65 -6.47
N THR A 78 -29.17 8.31 -6.34
CA THR A 78 -28.66 6.95 -6.57
C THR A 78 -28.94 6.05 -5.36
N GLU A 79 -28.84 6.60 -4.14
CA GLU A 79 -29.20 5.87 -2.91
C GLU A 79 -30.66 5.42 -2.91
N ARG A 80 -31.59 6.27 -3.36
CA ARG A 80 -33.02 5.91 -3.49
C ARG A 80 -33.27 4.79 -4.49
N LYS A 81 -32.39 4.62 -5.48
CA LYS A 81 -32.44 3.49 -6.42
C LYS A 81 -31.78 2.23 -5.87
N GLY A 82 -31.17 2.30 -4.68
CA GLY A 82 -30.49 1.18 -4.02
C GLY A 82 -29.00 1.07 -4.36
N ILE A 83 -28.34 2.17 -4.76
CA ILE A 83 -26.89 2.20 -4.98
C ILE A 83 -26.24 2.86 -3.76
N ALA A 84 -25.41 2.12 -3.03
CA ALA A 84 -24.67 2.64 -1.87
C ALA A 84 -23.16 2.48 -2.07
N ILE A 85 -22.39 3.43 -1.54
CA ILE A 85 -20.92 3.42 -1.59
C ILE A 85 -20.35 3.51 -0.18
N ILE A 86 -19.33 2.70 0.07
CA ILE A 86 -18.47 2.78 1.24
C ILE A 86 -17.11 3.25 0.77
N HIS A 87 -16.68 4.41 1.27
CA HIS A 87 -15.43 5.05 0.89
C HIS A 87 -14.24 4.48 1.68
N GLN A 88 -13.04 4.70 1.15
CA GLN A 88 -11.78 4.32 1.81
C GLN A 88 -11.62 4.96 3.20
N GLU A 89 -12.05 6.21 3.37
CA GLU A 89 -12.14 6.86 4.68
C GLU A 89 -13.55 6.66 5.26
N LEU A 90 -13.61 6.11 6.47
CA LEU A 90 -14.86 5.82 7.18
C LEU A 90 -15.71 7.08 7.40
N ALA A 91 -16.96 7.06 6.92
CA ALA A 91 -17.89 8.18 7.01
C ALA A 91 -18.79 8.10 8.27
N LEU A 92 -18.18 7.80 9.43
CA LEU A 92 -18.87 7.68 10.71
C LEU A 92 -18.57 8.85 11.64
N VAL A 93 -19.58 9.28 12.40
CA VAL A 93 -19.44 10.28 13.46
C VAL A 93 -19.06 9.54 14.75
N LYS A 94 -17.82 9.72 15.19
CA LYS A 94 -17.23 8.95 16.30
C LYS A 94 -17.93 9.20 17.64
N GLU A 95 -18.47 10.39 17.82
CA GLU A 95 -19.16 10.84 19.03
C GLU A 95 -20.57 10.24 19.17
N LEU A 96 -21.15 9.79 18.05
CA LEU A 96 -22.48 9.19 18.01
C LEU A 96 -22.40 7.67 18.26
N THR A 97 -23.52 7.12 18.72
CA THR A 97 -23.72 5.69 18.89
C THR A 97 -23.78 4.97 17.54
N VAL A 98 -23.63 3.66 17.56
CA VAL A 98 -23.82 2.80 16.38
C VAL A 98 -25.23 2.93 15.81
N LEU A 99 -26.25 2.96 16.69
CA LEU A 99 -27.64 3.22 16.33
C LEU A 99 -27.78 4.54 15.56
N GLU A 100 -27.30 5.63 16.14
CA GLU A 100 -27.41 6.96 15.54
C GLU A 100 -26.67 7.04 14.21
N ASN A 101 -25.48 6.43 14.08
CA ASN A 101 -24.74 6.40 12.82
C ASN A 101 -25.49 5.63 11.72
N ILE A 102 -26.08 4.47 12.03
CA ILE A 102 -26.81 3.64 11.06
C ILE A 102 -28.08 4.35 10.54
N PHE A 103 -28.74 5.13 11.39
CA PHE A 103 -29.98 5.84 11.04
C PHE A 103 -29.78 7.29 10.63
N LEU A 104 -28.56 7.81 10.65
CA LEU A 104 -28.27 9.21 10.32
C LEU A 104 -28.80 9.60 8.93
N GLY A 105 -29.74 10.53 8.89
CA GLY A 105 -30.42 11.00 7.68
C GLY A 105 -31.50 10.07 7.11
N ASN A 106 -31.80 8.97 7.79
CA ASN A 106 -32.87 8.01 7.50
C ASN A 106 -33.60 7.59 8.80
N GLU A 107 -33.79 8.54 9.71
CA GLU A 107 -34.40 8.31 11.02
C GLU A 107 -35.85 7.83 10.87
N ILE A 108 -36.22 6.79 11.61
CA ILE A 108 -37.61 6.32 11.63
C ILE A 108 -38.40 7.24 12.55
N THR A 109 -39.38 7.95 11.99
CA THR A 109 -40.20 8.89 12.75
C THR A 109 -41.70 8.61 12.57
N HIS A 110 -42.45 8.78 13.66
CA HIS A 110 -43.90 8.78 13.67
C HIS A 110 -44.39 10.16 14.11
N ASN A 111 -45.08 10.88 13.21
CA ASN A 111 -45.54 12.26 13.44
C ASN A 111 -44.43 13.23 13.92
N GLY A 112 -43.19 13.06 13.41
CA GLY A 112 -42.04 13.89 13.76
C GLY A 112 -41.29 13.48 15.04
N ILE A 113 -41.74 12.42 15.73
CA ILE A 113 -41.06 11.85 16.90
C ILE A 113 -40.26 10.63 16.46
N MET A 114 -39.00 10.52 16.89
CA MET A 114 -38.14 9.37 16.60
C MET A 114 -38.62 8.10 17.30
N ASP A 115 -38.69 7.00 16.56
CA ASP A 115 -39.03 5.66 17.07
C ASP A 115 -37.75 4.88 17.41
N TYR A 116 -37.20 5.14 18.59
CA TYR A 116 -35.97 4.49 19.05
C TYR A 116 -36.11 2.98 19.23
N ASP A 117 -37.29 2.48 19.62
CA ASP A 117 -37.51 1.05 19.81
C ASP A 117 -37.42 0.30 18.48
N LEU A 118 -38.08 0.83 17.43
CA LEU A 118 -38.03 0.24 16.10
C LEU A 118 -36.65 0.39 15.46
N MET A 119 -36.00 1.54 15.62
CA MET A 119 -34.62 1.74 15.16
C MET A 119 -33.66 0.76 15.84
N THR A 120 -33.79 0.56 17.16
CA THR A 120 -32.94 -0.38 17.93
C THR A 120 -33.13 -1.81 17.45
N LEU A 121 -34.39 -2.26 17.28
CA LEU A 121 -34.67 -3.60 16.78
C LEU A 121 -34.09 -3.83 15.38
N ARG A 122 -34.20 -2.84 14.49
CA ARG A 122 -33.65 -2.91 13.13
C ARG A 122 -32.12 -2.83 13.13
N CYS A 123 -31.53 -2.00 13.99
CA CYS A 123 -30.09 -1.93 14.21
C CYS A 123 -29.51 -3.29 14.59
N GLN A 124 -30.10 -3.96 15.58
CA GLN A 124 -29.65 -5.29 16.01
C GLN A 124 -29.68 -6.32 14.88
N LYS A 125 -30.71 -6.28 14.01
CA LYS A 125 -30.77 -7.15 12.83
C LYS A 125 -29.67 -6.84 11.83
N LEU A 126 -29.40 -5.56 11.55
CA LEU A 126 -28.34 -5.14 10.63
C LEU A 126 -26.95 -5.53 11.17
N LEU A 127 -26.71 -5.35 12.47
CA LEU A 127 -25.47 -5.75 13.13
C LEU A 127 -25.26 -7.27 13.09
N ALA A 128 -26.33 -8.05 13.29
CA ALA A 128 -26.28 -9.50 13.16
C ALA A 128 -25.97 -9.95 11.72
N GLN A 129 -26.52 -9.27 10.70
CA GLN A 129 -26.22 -9.56 9.29
C GLN A 129 -24.75 -9.37 8.94
N VAL A 130 -24.08 -8.37 9.54
CA VAL A 130 -22.64 -8.14 9.36
C VAL A 130 -21.77 -8.85 10.41
N SER A 131 -22.34 -9.84 11.12
CA SER A 131 -21.66 -10.62 12.16
C SER A 131 -20.98 -9.78 13.26
N LEU A 132 -21.51 -8.59 13.57
CA LEU A 132 -20.98 -7.68 14.57
C LEU A 132 -21.78 -7.74 15.86
N SER A 133 -21.19 -8.34 16.91
CA SER A 133 -21.84 -8.50 18.22
C SER A 133 -21.50 -7.34 19.16
N ILE A 134 -22.17 -6.19 18.98
CA ILE A 134 -22.02 -5.01 19.85
C ILE A 134 -23.38 -4.41 20.22
N SER A 135 -23.42 -3.61 21.30
CA SER A 135 -24.63 -2.87 21.65
C SER A 135 -24.86 -1.72 20.65
N PRO A 136 -26.10 -1.50 20.17
CA PRO A 136 -26.47 -0.30 19.40
C PRO A 136 -26.10 1.02 20.09
N ASP A 137 -26.04 1.04 21.42
CA ASP A 137 -25.72 2.24 22.23
C ASP A 137 -24.21 2.50 22.36
N THR A 138 -23.36 1.60 21.82
CA THR A 138 -21.91 1.78 21.84
C THR A 138 -21.52 2.98 20.98
N ARG A 139 -20.62 3.84 21.45
CA ARG A 139 -20.07 4.93 20.61
C ARG A 139 -19.15 4.36 19.55
N VAL A 140 -19.25 4.88 18.34
CA VAL A 140 -18.42 4.41 17.23
C VAL A 140 -16.93 4.67 17.49
N GLY A 141 -16.58 5.77 18.16
CA GLY A 141 -15.19 6.09 18.51
C GLY A 141 -14.52 5.07 19.42
N ASP A 142 -15.29 4.24 20.14
CA ASP A 142 -14.77 3.20 21.03
C ASP A 142 -14.50 1.87 20.30
N LEU A 143 -14.91 1.76 19.02
CA LEU A 143 -14.75 0.56 18.21
C LEU A 143 -13.40 0.51 17.50
N GLY A 144 -12.86 -0.69 17.29
CA GLY A 144 -11.70 -0.91 16.41
C GLY A 144 -12.04 -0.62 14.95
N LEU A 145 -11.02 -0.36 14.11
CA LEU A 145 -11.23 0.01 12.69
C LEU A 145 -12.02 -1.04 11.90
N GLY A 146 -11.76 -2.34 12.10
CA GLY A 146 -12.56 -3.40 11.48
C GLY A 146 -14.03 -3.38 11.89
N GLN A 147 -14.31 -3.14 13.17
CA GLN A 147 -15.69 -3.01 13.65
C GLN A 147 -16.37 -1.77 13.08
N GLN A 148 -15.66 -0.65 12.95
CA GLN A 148 -16.19 0.55 12.31
C GLN A 148 -16.53 0.30 10.84
N GLN A 149 -15.70 -0.46 10.10
CA GLN A 149 -15.99 -0.85 8.73
C GLN A 149 -17.30 -1.65 8.62
N LEU A 150 -17.54 -2.58 9.54
CA LEU A 150 -18.77 -3.37 9.60
C LEU A 150 -20.00 -2.49 9.91
N VAL A 151 -19.85 -1.45 10.74
CA VAL A 151 -20.92 -0.46 10.99
C VAL A 151 -21.26 0.33 9.72
N GLU A 152 -20.28 0.71 8.89
CA GLU A 152 -20.54 1.35 7.59
C GLU A 152 -21.32 0.43 6.64
N ILE A 153 -21.01 -0.88 6.62
CA ILE A 153 -21.77 -1.86 5.83
C ILE A 153 -23.20 -1.94 6.35
N ALA A 154 -23.40 -2.08 7.66
CA ALA A 154 -24.73 -2.12 8.27
C ALA A 154 -25.56 -0.85 7.95
N LYS A 155 -24.92 0.32 7.98
CA LYS A 155 -25.51 1.61 7.60
C LYS A 155 -25.91 1.64 6.12
N ALA A 156 -25.09 1.09 5.22
CA ALA A 156 -25.42 0.98 3.81
C ALA A 156 -26.62 0.02 3.58
N LEU A 157 -26.63 -1.14 4.25
CA LEU A 157 -27.71 -2.13 4.17
C LEU A 157 -29.06 -1.56 4.65
N ASN A 158 -29.04 -0.64 5.62
CA ASN A 158 -30.25 0.02 6.09
C ASN A 158 -31.03 0.74 4.96
N LYS A 159 -30.34 1.15 3.89
CA LYS A 159 -30.90 1.88 2.74
C LYS A 159 -31.52 0.99 1.65
N GLN A 160 -31.80 -0.29 1.92
CA GLN A 160 -32.35 -1.24 0.94
C GLN A 160 -31.47 -1.35 -0.32
N VAL A 161 -30.17 -1.56 -0.10
CA VAL A 161 -29.18 -1.61 -1.17
C VAL A 161 -29.42 -2.78 -2.12
N ARG A 162 -29.28 -2.52 -3.42
CA ARG A 162 -29.26 -3.50 -4.52
C ARG A 162 -27.87 -3.61 -5.15
N LEU A 163 -27.10 -2.52 -5.08
CA LEU A 163 -25.71 -2.43 -5.51
C LEU A 163 -24.86 -1.76 -4.41
N LEU A 164 -23.91 -2.51 -3.86
CA LEU A 164 -22.94 -2.02 -2.88
C LEU A 164 -21.57 -1.81 -3.53
N ILE A 165 -21.01 -0.61 -3.40
CA ILE A 165 -19.67 -0.27 -3.90
C ILE A 165 -18.74 -0.17 -2.68
N LEU A 166 -17.63 -0.90 -2.70
CA LEU A 166 -16.63 -0.88 -1.64
C LEU A 166 -15.29 -0.38 -2.19
N ASP A 167 -14.85 0.80 -1.75
CA ASP A 167 -13.60 1.43 -2.21
C ASP A 167 -12.45 1.16 -1.24
N GLU A 168 -11.56 0.23 -1.59
CA GLU A 168 -10.41 -0.23 -0.78
C GLU A 168 -10.75 -0.56 0.69
N PRO A 169 -11.74 -1.43 0.95
CA PRO A 169 -12.31 -1.59 2.29
C PRO A 169 -11.38 -2.30 3.30
N THR A 170 -10.25 -2.85 2.85
CA THR A 170 -9.29 -3.63 3.66
C THR A 170 -7.97 -2.90 3.90
N ALA A 171 -7.85 -1.63 3.50
CA ALA A 171 -6.59 -0.89 3.56
C ALA A 171 -6.02 -0.75 4.99
N SER A 172 -6.89 -0.79 6.00
CA SER A 172 -6.53 -0.65 7.43
C SER A 172 -6.86 -1.88 8.28
N LEU A 173 -7.22 -2.99 7.64
CA LEU A 173 -7.65 -4.22 8.32
C LEU A 173 -6.52 -5.25 8.42
N THR A 174 -6.58 -6.06 9.47
CA THR A 174 -5.78 -7.29 9.60
C THR A 174 -6.27 -8.37 8.62
N GLU A 175 -5.48 -9.43 8.40
CA GLU A 175 -5.89 -10.57 7.55
C GLU A 175 -7.14 -11.28 8.10
N GLN A 176 -7.26 -11.41 9.42
CA GLN A 176 -8.43 -11.99 10.06
C GLN A 176 -9.68 -11.12 9.82
N GLU A 177 -9.60 -9.82 10.06
CA GLU A 177 -10.72 -8.90 9.78
C GLU A 177 -11.08 -8.86 8.29
N THR A 178 -10.09 -8.96 7.41
CA THR A 178 -10.29 -9.05 5.96
C THR A 178 -11.08 -10.30 5.58
N SER A 179 -10.75 -11.46 6.14
CA SER A 179 -11.50 -12.70 5.87
C SER A 179 -12.97 -12.59 6.25
N VAL A 180 -13.27 -12.02 7.43
CA VAL A 180 -14.64 -11.76 7.89
C VAL A 180 -15.39 -10.84 6.93
N LEU A 181 -14.74 -9.76 6.48
CA LEU A 181 -15.35 -8.85 5.50
C LEU A 181 -15.68 -9.57 4.18
N LEU A 182 -14.76 -10.37 3.65
CA LEU A 182 -14.98 -11.10 2.40
C LEU A 182 -16.13 -12.09 2.53
N ASP A 183 -16.27 -12.77 3.66
CA ASP A 183 -17.38 -13.70 3.90
C ASP A 183 -18.73 -12.97 3.96
N ILE A 184 -18.79 -11.77 4.56
CA ILE A 184 -19.99 -10.93 4.55
C ILE A 184 -20.36 -10.53 3.12
N ILE A 185 -19.39 -10.13 2.29
CA ILE A 185 -19.65 -9.76 0.90
C ILE A 185 -20.24 -10.96 0.11
N ARG A 186 -19.73 -12.17 0.34
CA ARG A 186 -20.33 -13.40 -0.24
C ARG A 186 -21.74 -13.66 0.26
N ASP A 187 -22.02 -13.43 1.53
CA ASP A 187 -23.38 -13.58 2.06
C ASP A 187 -24.35 -12.58 1.40
N LEU A 188 -23.93 -11.32 1.24
CA LEU A 188 -24.73 -10.31 0.53
C LEU A 188 -25.01 -10.70 -0.93
N GLN A 189 -24.02 -11.27 -1.61
CA GLN A 189 -24.15 -11.81 -2.96
C GLN A 189 -25.22 -12.91 -3.03
N GLN A 190 -25.21 -13.86 -2.07
CA GLN A 190 -26.22 -14.93 -1.99
C GLN A 190 -27.64 -14.39 -1.76
N HIS A 191 -27.77 -13.22 -1.13
CA HIS A 191 -29.02 -12.50 -0.97
C HIS A 191 -29.39 -11.61 -2.17
N GLY A 192 -28.66 -11.72 -3.28
CA GLY A 192 -28.96 -11.05 -4.55
C GLY A 192 -28.47 -9.59 -4.63
N ILE A 193 -27.67 -9.14 -3.67
CA ILE A 193 -27.05 -7.80 -3.70
C ILE A 193 -25.81 -7.87 -4.57
N ALA A 194 -25.76 -7.05 -5.62
CA ALA A 194 -24.57 -6.95 -6.45
C ALA A 194 -23.50 -6.10 -5.76
N CYS A 195 -22.23 -6.43 -5.98
CA CYS A 195 -21.11 -5.71 -5.37
C CYS A 195 -20.10 -5.25 -6.43
N ILE A 196 -19.62 -4.01 -6.29
CA ILE A 196 -18.40 -3.55 -6.96
C ILE A 196 -17.31 -3.46 -5.89
N TYR A 197 -16.29 -4.31 -6.00
CA TYR A 197 -15.18 -4.38 -5.05
C TYR A 197 -13.94 -3.73 -5.66
N ILE A 198 -13.42 -2.67 -5.05
CA ILE A 198 -12.23 -1.96 -5.56
C ILE A 198 -11.08 -2.31 -4.63
N SER A 199 -10.07 -2.98 -5.18
CA SER A 199 -8.86 -3.31 -4.42
C SER A 199 -7.67 -3.41 -5.36
N HIS A 200 -6.49 -3.12 -4.82
CA HIS A 200 -5.20 -3.39 -5.46
C HIS A 200 -4.55 -4.67 -4.92
N LYS A 201 -5.16 -5.33 -3.92
CA LYS A 201 -4.69 -6.60 -3.34
C LYS A 201 -5.31 -7.77 -4.08
N LEU A 202 -4.51 -8.46 -4.89
CA LEU A 202 -4.99 -9.44 -5.87
C LEU A 202 -5.50 -10.74 -5.24
N ASN A 203 -4.94 -11.12 -4.10
CA ASN A 203 -5.44 -12.24 -3.30
C ASN A 203 -6.91 -12.04 -2.90
N GLU A 204 -7.30 -10.82 -2.51
CA GLU A 204 -8.70 -10.49 -2.19
C GLU A 204 -9.58 -10.52 -3.44
N VAL A 205 -9.14 -9.85 -4.51
CA VAL A 205 -9.83 -9.81 -5.80
C VAL A 205 -10.14 -11.22 -6.29
N LYS A 206 -9.15 -12.12 -6.27
CA LYS A 206 -9.34 -13.52 -6.67
C LYS A 206 -10.26 -14.30 -5.76
N ALA A 207 -10.22 -14.02 -4.46
CA ALA A 207 -11.05 -14.75 -3.51
C ALA A 207 -12.54 -14.43 -3.68
N ILE A 208 -12.89 -13.23 -4.13
CA ILE A 208 -14.27 -12.72 -4.02
C ILE A 208 -14.99 -12.50 -5.36
N SER A 209 -14.26 -12.32 -6.46
CA SER A 209 -14.88 -11.85 -7.71
C SER A 209 -15.51 -12.96 -8.52
N ASP A 210 -16.66 -12.68 -9.12
CA ASP A 210 -17.16 -13.43 -10.27
C ASP A 210 -16.48 -12.95 -11.55
N THR A 211 -16.31 -11.64 -11.67
CA THR A 211 -15.80 -10.96 -12.86
C THR A 211 -14.81 -9.88 -12.46
N ILE A 212 -13.76 -9.68 -13.25
CA ILE A 212 -12.73 -8.67 -13.03
C ILE A 212 -12.76 -7.67 -14.19
N CYS A 213 -12.96 -6.40 -13.86
CA CYS A 213 -12.87 -5.28 -14.79
C CYS A 213 -11.58 -4.50 -14.53
N VAL A 214 -10.78 -4.27 -15.57
CA VAL A 214 -9.52 -3.54 -15.44
C VAL A 214 -9.59 -2.19 -16.15
N ILE A 215 -9.27 -1.12 -15.42
CA ILE A 215 -9.13 0.24 -15.94
C ILE A 215 -7.68 0.68 -15.80
N ARG A 216 -7.10 1.18 -16.91
CA ARG A 216 -5.74 1.73 -16.96
C ARG A 216 -5.75 3.03 -17.74
N ASP A 217 -5.06 4.06 -17.24
CA ASP A 217 -4.96 5.39 -17.87
C ASP A 217 -6.33 5.99 -18.29
N GLY A 218 -7.37 5.80 -17.46
CA GLY A 218 -8.72 6.27 -17.73
C GLY A 218 -9.52 5.40 -18.70
N GLN A 219 -8.93 4.35 -19.27
CA GLN A 219 -9.56 3.52 -20.30
C GLN A 219 -9.91 2.12 -19.79
N HIS A 220 -10.96 1.55 -20.38
CA HIS A 220 -11.40 0.18 -20.11
C HIS A 220 -10.51 -0.79 -20.90
N ILE A 221 -9.68 -1.56 -20.19
CA ILE A 221 -8.76 -2.54 -20.80
C ILE A 221 -9.48 -3.85 -21.10
N GLY A 222 -10.38 -4.27 -20.21
CA GLY A 222 -11.22 -5.43 -20.42
C GLY A 222 -11.99 -5.84 -19.17
N THR A 223 -13.02 -6.64 -19.38
CA THR A 223 -13.81 -7.31 -18.34
C THR A 223 -13.83 -8.80 -18.66
N ARG A 224 -13.43 -9.64 -17.70
CA ARG A 224 -13.30 -11.09 -17.89
C ARG A 224 -13.78 -11.83 -16.64
N ASP A 225 -14.25 -13.05 -16.81
CA ASP A 225 -14.58 -13.93 -15.70
C ASP A 225 -13.34 -14.13 -14.82
N ALA A 226 -13.51 -14.04 -13.51
CA ALA A 226 -12.44 -14.29 -12.56
C ALA A 226 -11.98 -15.76 -12.61
N ALA A 227 -12.93 -16.67 -12.91
CA ALA A 227 -12.67 -18.07 -13.17
C ALA A 227 -11.79 -18.22 -14.42
N GLY A 228 -10.51 -18.48 -14.21
CA GLY A 228 -9.52 -18.66 -15.28
C GLY A 228 -8.52 -17.50 -15.43
N MET A 229 -8.65 -16.41 -14.66
CA MET A 229 -7.60 -15.39 -14.59
C MET A 229 -6.54 -15.75 -13.54
N SER A 230 -5.27 -15.80 -13.96
CA SER A 230 -4.13 -15.81 -13.05
C SER A 230 -3.91 -14.41 -12.42
N GLU A 231 -3.09 -14.32 -11.36
CA GLU A 231 -2.74 -13.00 -10.81
C GLU A 231 -1.93 -12.21 -11.84
N ASP A 232 -1.06 -12.92 -12.55
CA ASP A 232 -0.27 -12.46 -13.67
C ASP A 232 -1.12 -11.84 -14.78
N ASP A 233 -2.25 -12.46 -15.14
CA ASP A 233 -3.17 -11.91 -16.14
C ASP A 233 -3.76 -10.57 -15.70
N ILE A 234 -4.18 -10.48 -14.43
CA ILE A 234 -4.77 -9.26 -13.86
C ILE A 234 -3.73 -8.15 -13.85
N ILE A 235 -2.50 -8.44 -13.40
CA ILE A 235 -1.42 -7.46 -13.37
C ILE A 235 -1.04 -7.02 -14.79
N THR A 236 -0.97 -7.97 -15.73
CA THR A 236 -0.68 -7.66 -17.12
C THR A 236 -1.70 -6.70 -17.71
N MET A 237 -2.98 -6.86 -17.38
CA MET A 237 -4.01 -5.91 -17.78
C MET A 237 -3.85 -4.55 -17.06
N MET A 238 -3.52 -4.55 -15.76
CA MET A 238 -3.38 -3.32 -14.96
C MET A 238 -2.19 -2.45 -15.36
N VAL A 239 -1.05 -3.06 -15.72
CA VAL A 239 0.23 -2.37 -15.99
C VAL A 239 0.60 -2.40 -17.48
N GLY A 240 0.05 -3.37 -18.23
CA GLY A 240 0.33 -3.56 -19.66
C GLY A 240 1.56 -4.42 -19.97
N ARG A 241 2.05 -5.22 -19.02
CA ARG A 241 3.28 -6.04 -19.13
C ARG A 241 3.18 -7.31 -18.27
N GLU A 242 3.79 -8.41 -18.71
CA GLU A 242 3.77 -9.71 -18.00
C GLU A 242 4.40 -9.66 -16.60
N LEU A 243 4.00 -10.57 -15.69
CA LEU A 243 4.44 -10.60 -14.29
C LEU A 243 5.92 -10.94 -14.11
N THR A 244 6.47 -11.78 -14.99
CA THR A 244 7.92 -12.01 -15.12
C THR A 244 8.67 -10.71 -15.40
N ALA A 245 8.01 -9.72 -16.02
CA ALA A 245 8.56 -8.40 -16.22
C ALA A 245 8.39 -7.48 -15.00
N LEU A 246 7.57 -7.81 -13.98
CA LEU A 246 7.43 -6.97 -12.77
C LEU A 246 8.70 -7.00 -11.92
N TYR A 247 9.36 -8.15 -11.80
CA TYR A 247 10.66 -8.26 -11.16
C TYR A 247 11.71 -8.38 -12.25
N PRO A 248 12.13 -7.27 -12.88
CA PRO A 248 13.15 -7.33 -13.91
C PRO A 248 14.40 -7.96 -13.29
N ASN A 249 14.82 -9.12 -13.77
CA ASN A 249 16.08 -9.70 -13.37
C ASN A 249 17.13 -9.25 -14.40
N GLU A 250 17.82 -8.17 -14.06
CA GLU A 250 18.93 -7.69 -14.89
C GLU A 250 20.24 -8.21 -14.30
N PRO A 251 21.04 -8.95 -15.09
CA PRO A 251 22.29 -9.51 -14.58
C PRO A 251 23.22 -8.38 -14.16
N HIS A 252 23.78 -8.53 -12.97
CA HIS A 252 24.74 -7.61 -12.39
C HIS A 252 25.83 -8.43 -11.70
N THR A 253 26.98 -7.80 -11.44
CA THR A 253 28.15 -8.48 -10.89
C THR A 253 28.35 -8.11 -9.43
N THR A 254 28.40 -9.11 -8.56
CA THR A 254 28.77 -8.92 -7.16
C THR A 254 30.29 -8.83 -7.00
N GLY A 255 30.75 -7.84 -6.24
CA GLY A 255 32.16 -7.60 -5.95
C GLY A 255 32.60 -8.07 -4.57
N ASP A 256 33.62 -7.41 -4.03
CA ASP A 256 34.14 -7.68 -2.68
C ASP A 256 33.15 -7.28 -1.57
N GLU A 257 33.37 -7.80 -0.37
CA GLU A 257 32.64 -7.42 0.85
C GLU A 257 32.78 -5.92 1.12
N ILE A 258 31.65 -5.20 1.16
CA ILE A 258 31.62 -3.76 1.49
C ILE A 258 31.18 -3.52 2.92
N LEU A 259 30.30 -4.37 3.46
CA LEU A 259 29.74 -4.26 4.80
C LEU A 259 29.76 -5.62 5.48
N ARG A 260 30.21 -5.65 6.73
CA ARG A 260 30.13 -6.82 7.61
C ARG A 260 29.64 -6.41 8.99
N ILE A 261 28.68 -7.15 9.51
CA ILE A 261 28.09 -6.97 10.83
C ILE A 261 28.37 -8.24 11.64
N GLU A 262 28.89 -8.06 12.85
CA GLU A 262 29.21 -9.14 13.77
C GLU A 262 28.50 -8.93 15.11
N HIS A 263 27.82 -9.98 15.58
CA HIS A 263 27.22 -10.10 16.91
C HIS A 263 26.28 -8.94 17.28
N LEU A 264 25.50 -8.45 16.32
CA LEU A 264 24.56 -7.36 16.54
C LEU A 264 23.45 -7.82 17.48
N THR A 265 23.34 -7.16 18.64
CA THR A 265 22.27 -7.38 19.61
C THR A 265 21.67 -6.04 19.99
N ALA A 266 20.34 -5.95 19.97
CA ALA A 266 19.61 -4.72 20.28
C ALA A 266 18.46 -5.02 21.25
N TRP A 267 18.34 -4.20 22.28
CA TRP A 267 17.32 -4.35 23.33
C TRP A 267 16.20 -3.35 23.14
N HIS A 268 14.99 -3.77 23.50
CA HIS A 268 13.82 -2.92 23.50
C HIS A 268 14.10 -1.62 24.28
N PRO A 269 13.74 -0.42 23.76
CA PRO A 269 14.11 0.86 24.36
C PRO A 269 13.63 1.02 25.81
N VAL A 270 12.40 0.55 26.09
CA VAL A 270 11.79 0.55 27.43
C VAL A 270 12.12 -0.71 28.24
N ASN A 271 11.75 -1.91 27.75
CA ASN A 271 11.94 -3.16 28.49
C ASN A 271 13.24 -3.87 28.10
N ARG A 272 14.35 -3.54 28.77
CA ARG A 272 15.68 -4.07 28.46
C ARG A 272 15.87 -5.58 28.68
N HIS A 273 14.88 -6.30 29.19
CA HIS A 273 14.91 -7.77 29.22
C HIS A 273 14.55 -8.38 27.86
N ILE A 274 13.91 -7.62 26.98
CA ILE A 274 13.50 -8.08 25.65
C ILE A 274 14.58 -7.70 24.65
N LYS A 275 15.20 -8.71 24.03
CA LYS A 275 16.07 -8.54 22.87
C LYS A 275 15.19 -8.47 21.62
N ARG A 276 15.28 -7.36 20.89
CA ARG A 276 14.63 -7.19 19.57
C ARG A 276 15.49 -7.75 18.45
N VAL A 277 16.81 -7.68 18.63
CA VAL A 277 17.81 -8.32 17.79
C VAL A 277 18.75 -9.09 18.71
N ASN A 278 19.11 -10.31 18.35
CA ASN A 278 19.88 -11.21 19.20
C ASN A 278 20.94 -11.94 18.37
N ASP A 279 22.18 -11.47 18.51
CA ASP A 279 23.37 -12.08 17.91
C ASP A 279 23.32 -12.24 16.38
N VAL A 280 22.92 -11.18 15.68
CA VAL A 280 22.82 -11.18 14.22
C VAL A 280 24.17 -10.83 13.60
N SER A 281 24.65 -11.70 12.71
CA SER A 281 25.88 -11.50 11.93
C SER A 281 25.65 -11.78 10.46
N PHE A 282 26.05 -10.87 9.58
CA PHE A 282 25.95 -11.05 8.13
C PHE A 282 26.93 -10.12 7.39
N SER A 283 27.07 -10.34 6.09
CA SER A 283 27.83 -9.47 5.21
C SER A 283 27.10 -9.18 3.90
N LEU A 284 27.50 -8.09 3.27
CA LEU A 284 26.99 -7.55 2.02
C LEU A 284 28.17 -7.18 1.12
N LYS A 285 28.05 -7.51 -0.16
CA LYS A 285 29.04 -7.26 -1.20
C LYS A 285 28.68 -6.05 -2.06
N ARG A 286 29.67 -5.49 -2.73
CA ARG A 286 29.46 -4.41 -3.73
C ARG A 286 28.55 -4.91 -4.85
N GLY A 287 27.56 -4.10 -5.22
CA GLY A 287 26.58 -4.45 -6.25
C GLY A 287 25.67 -5.62 -5.91
N GLU A 288 25.62 -6.11 -4.66
CA GLU A 288 24.67 -7.17 -4.23
C GLU A 288 23.34 -6.54 -3.77
N ILE A 289 22.23 -7.21 -4.07
CA ILE A 289 20.92 -7.01 -3.45
C ILE A 289 20.73 -8.06 -2.35
N LEU A 290 20.80 -7.64 -1.09
CA LEU A 290 20.55 -8.48 0.07
C LEU A 290 19.15 -8.27 0.62
N GLY A 291 18.32 -9.30 0.49
CA GLY A 291 16.96 -9.32 1.02
C GLY A 291 16.92 -9.72 2.48
N ILE A 292 16.07 -9.09 3.29
CA ILE A 292 15.79 -9.49 4.67
C ILE A 292 14.31 -9.86 4.79
N ALA A 293 14.04 -11.16 4.91
CA ALA A 293 12.71 -11.72 5.12
C ALA A 293 12.51 -12.18 6.58
N GLY A 294 11.26 -12.26 7.01
CA GLY A 294 10.90 -12.73 8.34
C GLY A 294 9.46 -12.36 8.71
N LEU A 295 8.90 -13.07 9.69
CA LEU A 295 7.57 -12.76 10.22
C LEU A 295 7.55 -11.38 10.88
N VAL A 296 6.35 -10.81 11.07
CA VAL A 296 6.18 -9.54 11.79
C VAL A 296 6.82 -9.65 13.17
N GLY A 297 7.63 -8.65 13.54
CA GLY A 297 8.38 -8.65 14.80
C GLY A 297 9.67 -9.49 14.78
N ALA A 298 10.12 -9.98 13.62
CA ALA A 298 11.36 -10.75 13.49
C ALA A 298 12.65 -9.95 13.77
N GLY A 299 12.59 -8.63 13.96
CA GLY A 299 13.77 -7.79 14.24
C GLY A 299 14.45 -7.19 13.00
N ARG A 300 13.78 -7.17 11.84
CA ARG A 300 14.33 -6.74 10.54
C ARG A 300 14.63 -5.25 10.52
N THR A 301 13.60 -4.44 10.78
CA THR A 301 13.68 -2.99 10.87
C THR A 301 14.62 -2.57 11.99
N GLU A 302 14.57 -3.22 13.15
CA GLU A 302 15.44 -2.92 14.29
C GLU A 302 16.93 -3.17 13.97
N THR A 303 17.24 -4.24 13.24
CA THR A 303 18.61 -4.55 12.77
C THR A 303 19.17 -3.41 11.92
N ILE A 304 18.37 -2.92 10.98
CA ILE A 304 18.75 -1.84 10.08
C ILE A 304 18.77 -0.47 10.76
N GLN A 305 17.85 -0.21 11.69
CA GLN A 305 17.88 1.01 12.50
C GLN A 305 19.15 1.09 13.35
N CYS A 306 19.67 -0.04 13.84
CA CYS A 306 20.98 -0.07 14.50
C CYS A 306 22.12 0.26 13.52
N LEU A 307 22.13 -0.36 12.33
CA LEU A 307 23.12 -0.09 11.29
C LEU A 307 23.14 1.38 10.85
N PHE A 308 21.96 2.01 10.74
CA PHE A 308 21.83 3.41 10.33
C PHE A 308 21.99 4.40 11.51
N GLY A 309 22.13 3.92 12.75
CA GLY A 309 22.31 4.79 13.92
C GLY A 309 21.06 5.56 14.33
N VAL A 310 19.86 5.02 14.09
CA VAL A 310 18.58 5.64 14.48
C VAL A 310 17.83 4.82 15.53
N TRP A 311 18.35 3.66 15.93
CA TRP A 311 17.77 2.86 17.00
C TRP A 311 17.77 3.62 18.34
N PRO A 312 16.62 3.84 18.99
CA PRO A 312 16.55 4.60 20.23
C PRO A 312 16.97 3.80 21.48
N GLY A 313 17.08 2.47 21.37
CA GLY A 313 17.48 1.59 22.47
C GLY A 313 19.00 1.39 22.56
N GLN A 314 19.42 0.61 23.56
CA GLN A 314 20.80 0.13 23.60
C GLN A 314 21.01 -0.98 22.57
N TRP A 315 22.20 -1.03 21.99
CA TRP A 315 22.64 -2.09 21.11
C TRP A 315 24.15 -2.28 21.24
N GLU A 316 24.64 -3.47 20.88
CA GLU A 316 26.05 -3.82 20.81
C GLU A 316 26.33 -4.65 19.54
N GLY A 317 27.59 -4.72 19.14
CA GLY A 317 28.04 -5.41 17.93
C GLY A 317 29.20 -4.68 17.27
N LYS A 318 29.72 -5.23 16.17
CA LYS A 318 30.77 -4.59 15.38
C LYS A 318 30.31 -4.43 13.95
N ILE A 319 30.53 -3.24 13.40
CA ILE A 319 30.23 -2.91 12.01
C ILE A 319 31.55 -2.63 11.31
N TYR A 320 31.77 -3.25 10.16
CA TYR A 320 32.93 -3.06 9.32
C TYR A 320 32.49 -2.56 7.95
N ILE A 321 33.16 -1.52 7.45
CA ILE A 321 32.96 -0.99 6.10
C ILE A 321 34.32 -0.98 5.39
N ASP A 322 34.40 -1.61 4.21
CA ASP A 322 35.67 -1.83 3.49
C ASP A 322 36.75 -2.45 4.40
N GLY A 323 36.35 -3.44 5.22
CA GLY A 323 37.22 -4.14 6.17
C GLY A 323 37.64 -3.32 7.40
N LYS A 324 37.26 -2.04 7.51
CA LYS A 324 37.59 -1.18 8.67
C LYS A 324 36.43 -1.14 9.64
N GLN A 325 36.71 -1.36 10.92
CA GLN A 325 35.69 -1.21 11.97
C GLN A 325 35.27 0.26 12.07
N VAL A 326 33.96 0.50 12.05
CA VAL A 326 33.35 1.83 12.18
C VAL A 326 32.43 1.87 13.39
N ASP A 327 32.20 3.06 13.90
CA ASP A 327 31.34 3.33 15.05
C ASP A 327 30.24 4.29 14.62
N ILE A 328 29.01 3.77 14.54
CA ILE A 328 27.83 4.49 14.03
C ILE A 328 26.82 4.64 15.17
N ARG A 329 26.81 5.81 15.80
CA ARG A 329 25.88 6.18 16.88
C ARG A 329 24.72 7.05 16.41
N ASN A 330 24.83 7.64 15.24
CA ASN A 330 23.79 8.49 14.65
C ASN A 330 23.78 8.38 13.11
N CYS A 331 22.69 8.81 12.49
CA CYS A 331 22.52 8.76 11.04
C CYS A 331 23.55 9.60 10.26
N GLN A 332 24.04 10.72 10.82
CA GLN A 332 25.07 11.53 10.14
C GLN A 332 26.37 10.74 9.97
N GLN A 333 26.74 9.92 10.96
CA GLN A 333 27.90 9.03 10.88
C GLN A 333 27.69 7.93 9.83
N ALA A 334 26.48 7.35 9.73
CA ALA A 334 26.15 6.38 8.68
C ALA A 334 26.26 7.02 7.28
N ILE A 335 25.71 8.21 7.11
CA ILE A 335 25.77 8.98 5.85
C ILE A 335 27.22 9.31 5.48
N ALA A 336 28.05 9.70 6.44
CA ALA A 336 29.48 9.95 6.20
C ALA A 336 30.25 8.70 5.75
N GLN A 337 29.78 7.50 6.14
CA GLN A 337 30.32 6.23 5.64
C GLN A 337 29.70 5.80 4.29
N GLY A 338 28.83 6.62 3.70
CA GLY A 338 28.18 6.34 2.43
C GLY A 338 26.98 5.40 2.54
N ILE A 339 26.32 5.33 3.70
CA ILE A 339 25.06 4.61 3.90
C ILE A 339 23.89 5.60 3.79
N ALA A 340 22.91 5.30 2.94
CA ALA A 340 21.63 6.01 2.92
C ALA A 340 20.49 5.05 3.22
N MET A 341 19.40 5.55 3.81
CA MET A 341 18.23 4.75 4.18
C MET A 341 16.94 5.41 3.70
N VAL A 342 16.06 4.61 3.09
CA VAL A 342 14.65 4.90 2.89
C VAL A 342 13.88 4.18 4.00
N PRO A 343 13.19 4.89 4.91
CA PRO A 343 12.58 4.29 6.09
C PRO A 343 11.22 3.65 5.82
N GLU A 344 10.81 2.72 6.69
CA GLU A 344 9.49 2.05 6.66
C GLU A 344 8.33 3.07 6.75
N ASP A 345 8.31 3.92 7.79
CA ASP A 345 7.28 4.94 7.94
C ASP A 345 7.67 6.20 7.16
N ARG A 346 7.34 6.16 5.87
CA ARG A 346 7.52 7.28 4.96
C ARG A 346 6.94 8.60 5.48
N LYS A 347 5.75 8.57 6.11
CA LYS A 347 5.04 9.80 6.50
C LYS A 347 5.68 10.44 7.73
N ARG A 348 6.11 9.60 8.68
CA ARG A 348 6.68 10.03 9.94
C ARG A 348 8.18 10.35 9.82
N ASP A 349 8.93 9.45 9.19
CA ASP A 349 10.40 9.48 9.19
C ASP A 349 10.97 9.86 7.81
N GLY A 350 10.18 9.69 6.75
CA GLY A 350 10.61 9.88 5.36
C GLY A 350 10.40 11.28 4.79
N ILE A 351 9.35 12.02 5.15
CA ILE A 351 9.04 13.33 4.53
C ILE A 351 8.79 14.41 5.58
N VAL A 352 8.94 15.66 5.17
CA VAL A 352 8.37 16.81 5.89
C VAL A 352 7.11 17.24 5.12
N PRO A 353 5.90 16.84 5.56
CA PRO A 353 4.69 16.90 4.72
C PRO A 353 4.32 18.29 4.22
N VAL A 354 4.61 19.32 5.03
CA VAL A 354 4.30 20.73 4.75
C VAL A 354 5.31 21.37 3.79
N MET A 355 6.49 20.77 3.61
CA MET A 355 7.53 21.31 2.75
C MET A 355 7.30 20.93 1.29
N ALA A 356 7.81 21.78 0.40
CA ALA A 356 7.84 21.56 -1.03
C ALA A 356 8.52 20.23 -1.41
N VAL A 357 8.08 19.61 -2.50
CA VAL A 357 8.71 18.40 -3.06
C VAL A 357 10.19 18.62 -3.32
N GLY A 358 10.55 19.74 -3.94
CA GLY A 358 11.95 20.08 -4.24
C GLY A 358 12.81 20.17 -2.98
N LYS A 359 12.33 20.88 -1.96
CA LYS A 359 13.04 21.02 -0.68
C LYS A 359 13.13 19.71 0.10
N ASN A 360 12.16 18.80 -0.04
CA ASN A 360 12.27 17.45 0.51
C ASN A 360 13.38 16.65 -0.18
N ILE A 361 13.54 16.79 -1.50
CA ILE A 361 14.58 16.10 -2.27
C ILE A 361 15.98 16.56 -1.82
N THR A 362 16.22 17.86 -1.70
CA THR A 362 17.56 18.39 -1.39
C THR A 362 17.92 18.36 0.09
N LEU A 363 16.95 18.12 0.98
CA LEU A 363 17.07 18.29 2.43
C LEU A 363 18.31 17.62 3.05
N ALA A 364 18.62 16.38 2.66
CA ALA A 364 19.76 15.65 3.22
C ALA A 364 21.11 16.07 2.63
N ALA A 365 21.10 16.76 1.49
CA ALA A 365 22.27 17.16 0.73
C ALA A 365 22.46 18.68 0.67
N LEU A 366 21.79 19.46 1.53
CA LEU A 366 21.84 20.94 1.53
C LEU A 366 23.27 21.51 1.59
N ASN A 367 24.18 20.81 2.27
CA ASN A 367 25.60 21.20 2.34
C ASN A 367 26.27 21.30 0.97
N LYS A 368 25.78 20.57 -0.06
CA LYS A 368 26.28 20.67 -1.44
C LYS A 368 25.97 22.00 -2.10
N PHE A 369 24.93 22.69 -1.64
CA PHE A 369 24.47 23.97 -2.18
C PHE A 369 24.80 25.13 -1.23
N THR A 370 25.53 24.87 -0.14
CA THR A 370 25.84 25.87 0.88
C THR A 370 27.26 26.40 0.65
N GLY A 371 27.39 27.68 0.32
CA GLY A 371 28.68 28.36 0.15
C GLY A 371 29.39 28.69 1.46
N GLY A 372 30.62 29.24 1.36
CA GLY A 372 31.51 29.49 2.50
C GLY A 372 31.00 30.45 3.60
N ILE A 373 29.88 31.14 3.37
CA ILE A 373 29.21 32.04 4.34
C ILE A 373 27.80 31.52 4.70
N SER A 374 27.55 30.22 4.60
CA SER A 374 26.22 29.62 4.81
C SER A 374 25.11 30.16 3.90
N GLN A 375 25.48 30.72 2.74
CA GLN A 375 24.54 31.16 1.72
C GLN A 375 24.18 29.99 0.82
N LEU A 376 22.88 29.78 0.60
CA LEU A 376 22.38 28.77 -0.34
C LEU A 376 22.52 29.29 -1.77
N ASP A 377 23.06 28.47 -2.65
CA ASP A 377 22.99 28.65 -4.10
C ASP A 377 21.64 28.11 -4.60
N ASP A 378 20.62 28.96 -4.56
CA ASP A 378 19.26 28.62 -4.96
C ASP A 378 19.18 28.17 -6.44
N ALA A 379 20.09 28.64 -7.30
CA ALA A 379 20.10 28.30 -8.72
C ALA A 379 20.60 26.87 -8.94
N GLU A 380 21.72 26.50 -8.31
CA GLU A 380 22.23 25.13 -8.36
C GLU A 380 21.30 24.13 -7.64
N GLU A 381 20.70 24.53 -6.50
CA GLU A 381 19.70 23.71 -5.82
C GLU A 381 18.50 23.43 -6.73
N GLN A 382 17.95 24.48 -7.37
CA GLN A 382 16.78 24.34 -8.23
C GLN A 382 17.06 23.49 -9.46
N LYS A 383 18.25 23.62 -10.06
CA LYS A 383 18.69 22.76 -11.16
C LYS A 383 18.72 21.28 -10.72
N CYS A 384 19.32 20.99 -9.57
CA CYS A 384 19.39 19.65 -9.01
C CYS A 384 17.99 19.06 -8.71
N ILE A 385 17.06 19.88 -8.22
CA ILE A 385 15.66 19.48 -7.99
C ILE A 385 15.01 19.03 -9.29
N LEU A 386 15.13 19.81 -10.36
CA LEU A 386 14.52 19.49 -11.65
C LEU A 386 15.12 18.23 -12.28
N GLU A 387 16.45 18.09 -12.22
CA GLU A 387 17.16 16.89 -12.68
C GLU A 387 16.69 15.64 -11.91
N SER A 388 16.57 15.74 -10.58
CA SER A 388 16.11 14.63 -9.73
C SER A 388 14.67 14.22 -10.00
N ILE A 389 13.78 15.20 -10.18
CA ILE A 389 12.36 14.97 -10.54
C ILE A 389 12.26 14.25 -11.88
N GLN A 390 13.07 14.67 -12.86
CA GLN A 390 13.10 14.05 -14.18
C GLN A 390 13.68 12.64 -14.14
N GLN A 391 14.82 12.46 -13.47
CA GLN A 391 15.52 11.17 -13.37
C GLN A 391 14.64 10.09 -12.73
N LEU A 392 13.97 10.42 -11.63
CA LEU A 392 13.09 9.48 -10.93
C LEU A 392 11.62 9.55 -11.37
N LYS A 393 11.30 10.34 -12.39
CA LYS A 393 9.95 10.52 -12.92
C LYS A 393 8.92 10.78 -11.82
N VAL A 394 9.22 11.74 -10.94
CA VAL A 394 8.31 12.17 -9.88
C VAL A 394 7.18 12.96 -10.53
N LYS A 395 5.96 12.41 -10.52
CA LYS A 395 4.78 13.09 -11.06
C LYS A 395 4.33 14.17 -10.05
N THR A 396 4.66 15.42 -10.32
CA THR A 396 4.21 16.60 -9.57
C THR A 396 3.81 17.73 -10.52
N SER A 397 2.83 18.55 -10.13
CA SER A 397 2.44 19.74 -10.90
C SER A 397 3.43 20.90 -10.75
N SER A 398 4.19 20.92 -9.66
CA SER A 398 5.26 21.89 -9.39
C SER A 398 6.23 21.33 -8.33
N PRO A 399 7.54 21.64 -8.39
CA PRO A 399 8.47 21.37 -7.30
C PRO A 399 8.08 22.03 -5.97
N ASP A 400 7.31 23.13 -6.01
CA ASP A 400 6.86 23.90 -4.85
C ASP A 400 5.61 23.33 -4.17
N LEU A 401 4.97 22.33 -4.78
CA LEU A 401 3.82 21.67 -4.19
C LEU A 401 4.24 20.99 -2.88
N ALA A 402 3.42 21.10 -1.83
CA ALA A 402 3.66 20.36 -0.59
C ALA A 402 3.70 18.85 -0.85
N ILE A 403 4.78 18.18 -0.43
CA ILE A 403 4.98 16.74 -0.71
C ILE A 403 3.86 15.86 -0.16
N GLY A 404 3.20 16.29 0.93
CA GLY A 404 2.04 15.61 1.50
C GLY A 404 0.85 15.47 0.55
N ARG A 405 0.79 16.27 -0.53
CA ARG A 405 -0.27 16.20 -1.55
C ARG A 405 0.02 15.22 -2.69
N LEU A 406 1.24 14.68 -2.77
CA LEU A 406 1.59 13.67 -3.76
C LEU A 406 1.05 12.29 -3.38
N SER A 407 0.87 11.42 -4.37
CA SER A 407 0.58 10.00 -4.11
C SER A 407 1.76 9.30 -3.41
N GLY A 408 1.50 8.19 -2.72
CA GLY A 408 2.53 7.44 -1.98
C GLY A 408 3.74 7.05 -2.84
N GLY A 409 3.52 6.57 -4.06
CA GLY A 409 4.59 6.24 -5.01
C GLY A 409 5.48 7.44 -5.38
N ASN A 410 4.89 8.62 -5.57
CA ASN A 410 5.67 9.83 -5.88
C ASN A 410 6.40 10.39 -4.66
N GLN A 411 5.81 10.27 -3.47
CA GLN A 411 6.50 10.58 -2.20
C GLN A 411 7.73 9.69 -2.03
N GLN A 412 7.61 8.39 -2.32
CA GLN A 412 8.71 7.44 -2.22
C GLN A 412 9.83 7.75 -3.21
N LYS A 413 9.50 8.05 -4.47
CA LYS A 413 10.48 8.49 -5.46
C LYS A 413 11.22 9.76 -5.03
N ALA A 414 10.53 10.74 -4.44
CA ALA A 414 11.18 11.94 -3.93
C ALA A 414 12.16 11.62 -2.77
N ILE A 415 11.83 10.66 -1.91
CA ILE A 415 12.75 10.19 -0.86
C ILE A 415 13.94 9.46 -1.47
N LEU A 416 13.72 8.58 -2.44
CA LEU A 416 14.80 7.91 -3.19
C LEU A 416 15.72 8.96 -3.82
N ALA A 417 15.20 10.01 -4.46
CA ALA A 417 16.00 11.10 -5.00
C ALA A 417 16.89 11.72 -3.93
N ARG A 418 16.32 12.06 -2.76
CA ARG A 418 17.09 12.58 -1.63
C ARG A 418 18.24 11.66 -1.21
N CYS A 419 17.97 10.36 -1.10
CA CYS A 419 18.99 9.38 -0.74
C CYS A 419 20.08 9.27 -1.81
N LEU A 420 19.73 9.31 -3.09
CA LEU A 420 20.68 9.25 -4.21
C LEU A 420 21.54 10.51 -4.30
N LEU A 421 21.02 11.68 -3.93
CA LEU A 421 21.81 12.90 -3.82
C LEU A 421 22.93 12.80 -2.79
N LEU A 422 22.92 11.82 -1.88
CA LEU A 422 24.04 11.57 -0.96
C LEU A 422 25.19 10.78 -1.61
N ASN A 423 25.03 10.31 -2.85
CA ASN A 423 25.95 9.39 -3.53
C ASN A 423 26.29 8.15 -2.67
N PRO A 424 25.28 7.37 -2.24
CA PRO A 424 25.50 6.26 -1.34
C PRO A 424 26.29 5.13 -2.00
N ARG A 425 27.08 4.43 -1.18
CA ARG A 425 27.74 3.17 -1.53
C ARG A 425 26.91 1.96 -1.07
N ILE A 426 26.12 2.17 -0.01
CA ILE A 426 25.16 1.21 0.54
C ILE A 426 23.82 1.93 0.64
N LEU A 427 22.78 1.39 0.01
CA LEU A 427 21.42 1.91 0.08
C LEU A 427 20.52 0.90 0.79
N ILE A 428 19.87 1.35 1.86
CA ILE A 428 18.92 0.53 2.61
C ILE A 428 17.50 0.95 2.26
N LEU A 429 16.68 -0.02 1.90
CA LEU A 429 15.31 0.14 1.47
C LEU A 429 14.41 -0.64 2.42
N ASP A 430 13.83 0.05 3.39
CA ASP A 430 12.96 -0.55 4.40
C ASP A 430 11.48 -0.38 4.01
N GLU A 431 10.82 -1.48 3.68
CA GLU A 431 9.46 -1.56 3.13
C GLU A 431 9.25 -0.57 1.96
N PRO A 432 10.12 -0.58 0.92
CA PRO A 432 10.20 0.50 -0.05
C PRO A 432 8.95 0.64 -0.92
N THR A 433 8.10 -0.39 -0.98
CA THR A 433 6.88 -0.40 -1.79
C THR A 433 5.59 -0.42 -0.97
N ARG A 434 5.65 -0.19 0.34
CA ARG A 434 4.46 -0.20 1.20
C ARG A 434 3.49 0.93 0.85
N GLY A 435 2.25 0.54 0.53
CA GLY A 435 1.19 1.48 0.14
C GLY A 435 1.47 2.18 -1.20
N ILE A 436 2.23 1.54 -2.08
CA ILE A 436 2.55 1.98 -3.44
C ILE A 436 1.84 1.06 -4.43
N ASP A 437 1.27 1.63 -5.49
CA ASP A 437 0.63 0.87 -6.56
C ASP A 437 1.64 0.05 -7.37
N ILE A 438 1.16 -1.03 -7.99
CA ILE A 438 1.97 -2.01 -8.72
C ILE A 438 2.82 -1.36 -9.83
N GLY A 439 2.28 -0.38 -10.56
CA GLY A 439 3.03 0.33 -11.61
C GLY A 439 4.22 1.10 -11.05
N ALA A 440 4.03 1.82 -9.95
CA ALA A 440 5.11 2.52 -9.26
C ALA A 440 6.10 1.56 -8.58
N LYS A 441 5.67 0.39 -8.08
CA LYS A 441 6.59 -0.66 -7.57
C LYS A 441 7.59 -1.07 -8.64
N TYR A 442 7.11 -1.37 -9.84
CA TYR A 442 7.95 -1.75 -10.98
C TYR A 442 9.01 -0.69 -11.33
N GLU A 443 8.66 0.59 -11.29
CA GLU A 443 9.63 1.66 -11.53
C GLU A 443 10.71 1.72 -10.43
N ILE A 444 10.36 1.46 -9.18
CA ILE A 444 11.32 1.35 -8.07
C ILE A 444 12.25 0.14 -8.28
N TYR A 445 11.71 -1.01 -8.69
CA TYR A 445 12.52 -2.21 -8.95
C TYR A 445 13.54 -1.99 -10.06
N LYS A 446 13.14 -1.32 -11.15
CA LYS A 446 14.07 -0.92 -12.21
C LYS A 446 15.17 -0.01 -11.71
N LEU A 447 14.84 0.95 -10.84
CA LEU A 447 15.82 1.83 -10.24
C LEU A 447 16.81 1.02 -9.39
N ILE A 448 16.33 0.09 -8.56
CA ILE A 448 17.19 -0.77 -7.74
C ILE A 448 18.22 -1.51 -8.61
N ASN A 449 17.77 -2.12 -9.71
CA ASN A 449 18.66 -2.81 -10.65
C ASN A 449 19.72 -1.89 -11.27
N GLN A 450 19.31 -0.68 -11.68
CA GLN A 450 20.24 0.31 -12.21
C GLN A 450 21.29 0.73 -11.18
N LEU A 451 20.92 0.83 -9.90
CA LEU A 451 21.83 1.19 -8.82
C LEU A 451 22.85 0.09 -8.55
N VAL A 452 22.42 -1.18 -8.52
CA VAL A 452 23.36 -2.30 -8.32
C VAL A 452 24.30 -2.50 -9.50
N GLN A 453 23.86 -2.24 -10.74
CA GLN A 453 24.73 -2.20 -11.90
C GLN A 453 25.82 -1.11 -11.82
N GLN A 454 25.56 -0.03 -11.09
CA GLN A 454 26.55 1.02 -10.79
C GLN A 454 27.48 0.63 -9.62
N GLY A 455 27.31 -0.56 -9.04
CA GLY A 455 28.13 -1.07 -7.94
C GLY A 455 27.67 -0.64 -6.54
N ILE A 456 26.50 0.01 -6.43
CA ILE A 456 25.88 0.33 -5.14
C ILE A 456 25.36 -0.97 -4.53
N ALA A 457 25.68 -1.23 -3.27
CA ALA A 457 25.12 -2.37 -2.55
C ALA A 457 23.75 -2.01 -1.98
N VAL A 458 22.77 -2.90 -2.09
CA VAL A 458 21.39 -2.63 -1.66
C VAL A 458 20.96 -3.65 -0.61
N ILE A 459 20.34 -3.16 0.48
CA ILE A 459 19.61 -4.01 1.43
C ILE A 459 18.12 -3.72 1.26
N VAL A 460 17.32 -4.75 0.99
CA VAL A 460 15.86 -4.63 0.87
C VAL A 460 15.19 -5.37 2.02
N ILE A 461 14.34 -4.68 2.78
CA ILE A 461 13.42 -5.27 3.74
C ILE A 461 12.02 -5.13 3.16
N SER A 462 11.27 -6.22 3.13
CA SER A 462 9.86 -6.18 2.76
C SER A 462 9.06 -7.25 3.48
N SER A 463 7.84 -6.90 3.86
CA SER A 463 6.80 -7.80 4.35
C SER A 463 6.21 -8.66 3.22
N GLU A 464 6.34 -8.22 1.96
CA GLU A 464 5.93 -8.97 0.78
C GLU A 464 7.07 -9.90 0.33
N LEU A 465 6.99 -11.17 0.72
CA LEU A 465 8.00 -12.16 0.36
C LEU A 465 8.29 -12.28 -1.16
N PRO A 466 7.29 -12.14 -2.08
CA PRO A 466 7.58 -12.07 -3.52
C PRO A 466 8.55 -10.95 -3.91
N GLU A 467 8.51 -9.80 -3.24
CA GLU A 467 9.41 -8.68 -3.52
C GLU A 467 10.85 -9.01 -3.12
N VAL A 468 11.03 -9.60 -1.93
CA VAL A 468 12.35 -10.03 -1.46
C VAL A 468 12.93 -11.10 -2.40
N LEU A 469 12.12 -12.10 -2.77
CA LEU A 469 12.54 -13.19 -3.67
C LEU A 469 12.75 -12.74 -5.11
N GLY A 470 11.99 -11.76 -5.59
CA GLY A 470 12.09 -11.28 -6.96
C GLY A 470 13.30 -10.38 -7.21
N LEU A 471 13.79 -9.70 -6.17
CA LEU A 471 14.87 -8.71 -6.30
C LEU A 471 16.24 -9.20 -5.81
N SER A 472 16.27 -10.05 -4.78
CA SER A 472 17.51 -10.25 -4.02
C SER A 472 18.39 -11.36 -4.59
N ASP A 473 19.71 -11.19 -4.54
CA ASP A 473 20.68 -12.26 -4.83
C ASP A 473 20.77 -13.27 -3.68
N ARG A 474 20.56 -12.77 -2.46
CA ARG A 474 20.61 -13.53 -1.21
C ARG A 474 19.51 -13.06 -0.28
N VAL A 475 18.97 -14.00 0.50
CA VAL A 475 17.90 -13.74 1.45
C VAL A 475 18.35 -14.16 2.84
N LEU A 476 18.41 -13.18 3.75
CA LEU A 476 18.51 -13.38 5.18
C LEU A 476 17.12 -13.68 5.73
N VAL A 477 17.00 -14.78 6.47
CA VAL A 477 15.74 -15.18 7.10
C VAL A 477 15.85 -14.93 8.60
N MET A 478 15.02 -14.03 9.11
CA MET A 478 14.97 -13.67 10.52
C MET A 478 13.72 -14.20 11.21
N HIS A 479 13.87 -14.64 12.45
CA HIS A 479 12.76 -15.03 13.32
C HIS A 479 13.12 -14.72 14.78
N GLU A 480 12.20 -14.07 15.50
CA GLU A 480 12.36 -13.67 16.92
C GLU A 480 13.70 -12.97 17.21
N GLY A 481 14.10 -12.03 16.36
CA GLY A 481 15.33 -11.26 16.52
C GLY A 481 16.61 -12.00 16.16
N LYS A 482 16.55 -13.27 15.78
CA LYS A 482 17.72 -14.07 15.37
C LYS A 482 17.76 -14.26 13.86
N LEU A 483 18.98 -14.35 13.32
CA LEU A 483 19.20 -14.83 11.95
C LEU A 483 19.12 -16.36 11.94
N LYS A 484 18.18 -16.92 11.16
CA LYS A 484 17.95 -18.37 11.05
C LYS A 484 18.60 -18.98 9.82
N ALA A 485 18.66 -18.24 8.72
CA ALA A 485 19.32 -18.70 7.50
C ALA A 485 19.86 -17.53 6.68
N ASN A 486 20.86 -17.83 5.86
CA ASN A 486 21.39 -16.98 4.82
C ASN A 486 21.40 -17.79 3.52
N LEU A 487 20.40 -17.56 2.68
CA LEU A 487 20.09 -18.39 1.52
C LEU A 487 20.50 -17.67 0.23
N ILE A 488 21.21 -18.36 -0.67
CA ILE A 488 21.46 -17.85 -2.01
C ILE A 488 20.19 -18.02 -2.83
N ASN A 489 19.78 -16.96 -3.54
CA ASN A 489 18.57 -16.96 -4.33
C ASN A 489 18.79 -17.56 -5.73
N HIS A 490 18.59 -18.86 -5.83
CA HIS A 490 18.52 -19.57 -7.12
C HIS A 490 17.09 -20.05 -7.37
N ASN A 491 16.17 -19.10 -7.52
CA ASN A 491 14.72 -19.33 -7.54
C ASN A 491 14.20 -19.91 -6.21
N LEU A 492 14.58 -19.27 -5.10
CA LEU A 492 14.04 -19.63 -3.79
C LEU A 492 12.52 -19.46 -3.80
N THR A 493 11.81 -20.42 -3.20
CA THR A 493 10.36 -20.34 -3.04
C THR A 493 10.00 -19.74 -1.69
N GLN A 494 8.77 -19.24 -1.59
CA GLN A 494 8.24 -18.73 -0.33
C GLN A 494 8.24 -19.80 0.77
N GLU A 495 7.89 -21.03 0.40
CA GLU A 495 7.85 -22.17 1.31
C GLU A 495 9.23 -22.45 1.90
N GLN A 496 10.29 -22.42 1.09
CA GLN A 496 11.66 -22.63 1.57
C GLN A 496 12.10 -21.55 2.58
N VAL A 497 11.74 -20.30 2.32
CA VAL A 497 12.05 -19.20 3.26
C VAL A 497 11.27 -19.34 4.57
N MET A 498 9.98 -19.70 4.48
CA MET A 498 9.13 -19.89 5.67
C MET A 498 9.59 -21.09 6.49
N GLU A 499 9.95 -22.20 5.84
CA GLU A 499 10.49 -23.37 6.50
C GLU A 499 11.80 -23.03 7.22
N ALA A 500 12.70 -22.28 6.58
CA ALA A 500 13.93 -21.82 7.20
C ALA A 500 13.69 -20.92 8.43
N ALA A 501 12.62 -20.12 8.44
CA ALA A 501 12.26 -19.28 9.58
C ALA A 501 11.77 -20.11 10.78
N LEU A 502 11.04 -21.19 10.52
CA LEU A 502 10.40 -22.03 11.53
C LEU A 502 11.28 -23.19 12.02
N ARG A 503 12.34 -23.55 11.30
CA ARG A 503 13.28 -24.60 11.72
C ARG A 503 13.93 -24.22 13.07
N SER A 504 13.62 -25.00 14.10
CA SER A 504 14.32 -25.00 15.38
C SER A 504 15.79 -25.42 15.20
N GLU A 505 16.71 -24.91 16.04
CA GLU A 505 18.19 -25.03 15.96
C GLU A 505 18.76 -26.46 16.13
N HIS A 506 18.08 -27.50 15.65
CA HIS A 506 18.57 -28.88 15.61
C HIS A 506 18.58 -29.43 14.18
N HIS A 507 19.61 -29.02 13.43
CA HIS A 507 20.45 -29.91 12.62
C HIS A 507 21.55 -29.08 11.93
N VAL A 508 22.67 -28.89 12.64
CA VAL A 508 23.95 -28.65 11.96
C VAL A 508 24.46 -30.02 11.53
N GLU A 509 23.93 -30.56 10.44
CA GLU A 509 24.69 -31.53 9.65
C GLU A 509 25.46 -30.77 8.59
N LYS A 510 26.77 -30.76 8.81
CA LYS A 510 27.80 -30.43 7.83
C LYS A 510 27.45 -31.10 6.50
N GLN A 511 27.15 -30.33 5.47
CA GLN A 511 27.57 -30.73 4.14
C GLN A 511 28.93 -30.08 3.86
N SER A 512 29.84 -30.97 3.54
CA SER A 512 31.28 -30.79 3.56
C SER A 512 31.77 -30.62 2.12
N VAL A 513 32.73 -29.70 1.97
CA VAL A 513 33.68 -29.50 0.86
C VAL A 513 33.11 -28.91 -0.43
#